data_AF-A0AA86HXF4-F1
#
_entry.id   AF-A0AA86HXF4-F1
#
_cell.length_a   1.000
_cell.length_b   1.000
_cell.length_c   1.000
_cell.angle_alpha   90.00
_cell.angle_beta   90.00
_cell.angle_gamma   90.00
#
_symmetry.space_group_name_H-M   'P 1'
#
loop_
_entity.id
_entity.type
_entity.pdbx_description
1 polymer ?
#
loop_
_entity_poly.entity_id
_entity_poly.type
_entity_poly.pdbx_seq_one_letter_code
_entity_poly.pdbx_strand_id
1 'polypeptide(L)'
;MKQKEIPQYVLFVNVKDLKEMQRDIWSEEAVQATMKFNKKRYDIDLLLRGSHIRKMKKKSYYIEFYSPKIFQRAKEIHLNAEYKDPSLMRNKLSLDFFSSLDVLSPHSQFVTLKINGKNEGIYLQLESVDELFLKKRNLADGSIFYAVDGDANFSLMSDLDKKPKTTLLSGYEDKAVREGDEEKLEKFIFNLNTWTNTEFEQNIEKYLNVDRYLSWLVGIICMQNYDGFVHNYALYLNHESGRFELIPWDYDATWGRDVNGKVMEGDYVRAQGFNTLTARLLAVNSIKKRYIQKMNNVLNNQFTIEYMQPIIYQLHEYIAPYVLKDPYVKDNLEQFYKEPEFMLSFIKERTAYIKNNLLTL
;
A
#
# COMPACT_ATOMS: atom_id res chain seq x y z
N MET A 1 19.47 -18.49 -11.35
CA MET A 1 18.74 -18.94 -10.15
C MET A 1 17.48 -19.66 -10.61
N LYS A 2 17.17 -20.87 -10.13
CA LYS A 2 15.90 -21.54 -10.46
C LYS A 2 14.75 -20.67 -9.95
N GLN A 3 13.84 -20.27 -10.84
CA GLN A 3 12.65 -19.50 -10.48
C GLN A 3 11.83 -20.34 -9.49
N LYS A 4 11.65 -19.86 -8.26
CA LYS A 4 10.97 -20.59 -7.19
C LYS A 4 9.47 -20.63 -7.52
N GLU A 5 8.87 -21.81 -7.61
CA GLU A 5 7.43 -21.94 -7.92
C GLU A 5 6.56 -21.08 -6.99
N ILE A 6 5.47 -20.53 -7.55
CA ILE A 6 4.50 -19.73 -6.78
C ILE A 6 3.80 -20.67 -5.78
N PRO A 7 3.80 -20.35 -4.47
CA PRO A 7 3.15 -21.19 -3.46
C PRO A 7 1.65 -21.32 -3.73
N GLN A 8 1.09 -22.49 -3.43
CA GLN A 8 -0.36 -22.74 -3.51
C GLN A 8 -0.98 -22.83 -2.13
N TYR A 9 -2.04 -22.06 -1.89
CA TYR A 9 -2.90 -22.17 -0.73
C TYR A 9 -4.20 -22.87 -1.11
N VAL A 10 -4.60 -23.83 -0.27
CA VAL A 10 -5.85 -24.57 -0.44
C VAL A 10 -6.72 -24.32 0.77
N LEU A 11 -7.84 -23.63 0.58
CA LEU A 11 -8.84 -23.35 1.61
C LEU A 11 -9.98 -24.37 1.54
N PHE A 12 -10.43 -24.79 2.71
CA PHE A 12 -11.63 -25.57 2.93
C PHE A 12 -12.57 -24.72 3.76
N VAL A 13 -13.71 -24.37 3.16
CA VAL A 13 -14.72 -23.49 3.75
C VAL A 13 -16.06 -24.21 3.69
N ASN A 14 -16.88 -24.13 4.73
CA ASN A 14 -18.24 -24.67 4.66
C ASN A 14 -18.98 -24.03 3.48
N VAL A 15 -19.65 -24.85 2.66
CA VAL A 15 -20.31 -24.38 1.43
C VAL A 15 -21.46 -23.41 1.73
N LYS A 16 -22.14 -23.55 2.88
CA LYS A 16 -23.20 -22.62 3.28
C LYS A 16 -22.60 -21.26 3.66
N ASP A 17 -21.59 -21.27 4.51
CA ASP A 17 -20.94 -20.04 4.99
C ASP A 17 -20.25 -19.29 3.84
N LEU A 18 -19.63 -20.02 2.90
CA LEU A 18 -19.05 -19.41 1.69
C LEU A 18 -20.13 -18.75 0.82
N LYS A 19 -21.31 -19.37 0.68
CA LYS A 19 -22.43 -18.77 -0.06
C LYS A 19 -23.01 -17.57 0.66
N GLU A 20 -23.07 -17.60 1.99
CA GLU A 20 -23.51 -16.48 2.80
C GLU A 20 -22.57 -15.29 2.70
N MET A 21 -21.26 -15.51 2.84
CA MET A 21 -20.23 -14.50 2.60
C MET A 21 -20.31 -13.91 1.19
N GLN A 22 -20.66 -14.71 0.18
CA GLN A 22 -20.84 -14.23 -1.20
C GLN A 22 -22.16 -13.49 -1.41
N ARG A 23 -23.18 -13.74 -0.58
CA ARG A 23 -24.48 -13.07 -0.63
C ARG A 23 -24.42 -11.72 0.07
N ASP A 24 -23.94 -11.69 1.30
CA ASP A 24 -23.71 -10.47 2.06
C ASP A 24 -22.23 -10.11 2.03
N ILE A 25 -21.82 -9.48 0.94
CA ILE A 25 -20.42 -9.11 0.73
C ILE A 25 -19.94 -8.00 1.68
N TRP A 26 -20.82 -7.35 2.43
CA TRP A 26 -20.47 -6.28 3.38
C TRP A 26 -20.43 -6.76 4.82
N SER A 27 -20.75 -8.04 5.06
CA SER A 27 -20.57 -8.63 6.37
C SER A 27 -19.10 -8.57 6.80
N GLU A 28 -18.89 -8.13 8.03
CA GLU A 28 -17.60 -8.20 8.74
C GLU A 28 -17.53 -9.44 9.64
N GLU A 29 -18.49 -10.37 9.53
CA GLU A 29 -18.46 -11.62 10.27
C GLU A 29 -17.48 -12.62 9.64
N ALA A 30 -16.58 -13.12 10.49
CA ALA A 30 -15.62 -14.13 10.10
C ALA A 30 -16.27 -15.49 9.84
N VAL A 31 -15.87 -16.14 8.75
CA VAL A 31 -16.20 -17.55 8.49
C VAL A 31 -15.03 -18.42 8.87
N GLN A 32 -15.28 -19.42 9.72
CA GLN A 32 -14.29 -20.42 10.07
C GLN A 32 -13.94 -21.28 8.87
N ALA A 33 -12.65 -21.43 8.62
CA ALA A 33 -12.13 -22.21 7.51
C ALA A 33 -10.83 -22.92 7.88
N THR A 34 -10.33 -23.74 6.96
CA THR A 34 -9.04 -24.39 7.08
C THR A 34 -8.19 -24.08 5.87
N MET A 35 -6.97 -23.58 6.09
CA MET A 35 -5.94 -23.48 5.07
C MET A 35 -4.98 -24.68 5.13
N LYS A 36 -4.63 -25.24 3.97
CA LYS A 36 -3.52 -26.18 3.82
C LYS A 36 -2.40 -25.55 3.01
N PHE A 37 -1.18 -25.66 3.53
CA PHE A 37 0.06 -25.24 2.86
C PHE A 37 1.19 -26.22 3.21
N ASN A 38 1.88 -26.77 2.22
CA ASN A 38 2.99 -27.74 2.39
C ASN A 38 2.68 -28.88 3.37
N LYS A 39 1.51 -29.52 3.22
CA LYS A 39 0.98 -30.59 4.09
C LYS A 39 0.65 -30.17 5.54
N LYS A 40 0.90 -28.92 5.93
CA LYS A 40 0.45 -28.36 7.22
C LYS A 40 -0.96 -27.82 7.09
N ARG A 41 -1.72 -27.97 8.17
CA ARG A 41 -3.09 -27.47 8.33
C ARG A 41 -3.07 -26.26 9.27
N TYR A 42 -3.85 -25.26 8.93
CA TYR A 42 -4.11 -24.08 9.75
C TYR A 42 -5.62 -23.89 9.82
N ASP A 43 -6.18 -23.84 11.01
CA ASP A 43 -7.53 -23.36 11.24
C ASP A 43 -7.46 -21.83 11.25
N ILE A 44 -8.35 -21.21 10.47
CA ILE A 44 -8.32 -19.79 10.13
C ILE A 44 -9.71 -19.18 10.24
N ASP A 45 -9.74 -17.88 10.43
CA ASP A 45 -10.91 -17.04 10.22
C ASP A 45 -10.75 -16.32 8.87
N LEU A 46 -11.78 -16.43 8.02
CA LEU A 46 -11.77 -15.92 6.65
C LEU A 46 -12.82 -14.81 6.51
N LEU A 47 -12.39 -13.68 5.98
CA LEU A 47 -13.26 -12.54 5.66
C LEU A 47 -13.04 -12.08 4.22
N LEU A 48 -14.04 -11.41 3.65
CA LEU A 48 -13.80 -10.57 2.47
C LEU A 48 -13.07 -9.29 2.91
N ARG A 49 -12.15 -8.79 2.08
CA ARG A 49 -11.43 -7.55 2.39
C ARG A 49 -11.67 -6.44 1.38
N GLY A 50 -11.35 -5.22 1.82
CA GLY A 50 -11.45 -3.98 1.06
C GLY A 50 -12.88 -3.46 0.99
N SER A 51 -13.11 -2.42 0.19
CA SER A 51 -14.44 -1.82 0.02
C SER A 51 -15.01 -2.19 -1.36
N HIS A 52 -14.78 -1.35 -2.37
CA HIS A 52 -15.32 -1.53 -3.71
C HIS A 52 -14.89 -2.86 -4.37
N ILE A 53 -13.73 -3.42 -4.01
CA ILE A 53 -13.23 -4.69 -4.54
C ILE A 53 -14.08 -5.90 -4.12
N ARG A 54 -14.89 -5.80 -3.05
CA ARG A 54 -15.82 -6.87 -2.65
C ARG A 54 -16.89 -7.14 -3.71
N LYS A 55 -17.19 -6.14 -4.56
CA LYS A 55 -18.13 -6.28 -5.70
C LYS A 55 -17.54 -7.09 -6.87
N MET A 56 -16.22 -7.29 -6.92
CA MET A 56 -15.56 -7.97 -8.04
C MET A 56 -15.92 -9.46 -8.09
N LYS A 57 -15.92 -10.04 -9.30
CA LYS A 57 -16.18 -11.48 -9.48
C LYS A 57 -15.14 -12.32 -8.75
N LYS A 58 -13.87 -11.94 -8.87
CA LYS A 58 -12.76 -12.51 -8.11
C LYS A 58 -12.61 -11.72 -6.80
N LYS A 59 -13.00 -12.37 -5.69
CA LYS A 59 -13.00 -11.76 -4.36
C LYS A 59 -11.60 -11.68 -3.78
N SER A 60 -11.34 -10.69 -2.93
CA SER A 60 -10.12 -10.62 -2.12
C SER A 60 -10.44 -11.00 -0.68
N TYR A 61 -9.48 -11.60 0.01
CA TYR A 61 -9.69 -12.19 1.33
C TYR A 61 -8.76 -11.60 2.38
N TYR A 62 -9.24 -11.53 3.61
CA TYR A 62 -8.44 -11.38 4.81
C TYR A 62 -8.45 -12.73 5.54
N ILE A 63 -7.28 -13.16 6.02
CA ILE A 63 -7.11 -14.42 6.71
C ILE A 63 -6.42 -14.15 8.04
N GLU A 64 -7.06 -14.53 9.13
CA GLU A 64 -6.47 -14.57 10.46
C GLU A 64 -6.20 -16.02 10.87
N PHE A 65 -5.04 -16.27 11.47
CA PHE A 65 -4.59 -17.60 11.85
C PHE A 65 -4.96 -17.91 13.30
N TYR A 66 -5.87 -18.85 13.50
CA TYR A 66 -6.31 -19.27 14.83
C TYR A 66 -5.43 -20.39 15.41
N SER A 67 -5.19 -21.46 14.65
CA SER A 67 -4.40 -22.60 15.10
C SER A 67 -3.70 -23.35 13.95
N PRO A 68 -2.36 -23.36 13.89
CA PRO A 68 -1.43 -22.54 14.68
C PRO A 68 -1.64 -21.04 14.48
N LYS A 69 -1.42 -20.24 15.53
CA LYS A 69 -1.59 -18.77 15.52
C LYS A 69 -0.67 -18.00 14.57
N ILE A 70 0.39 -18.63 14.08
CA ILE A 70 1.41 -17.97 13.27
C ILE A 70 1.67 -18.78 12.01
N PHE A 71 1.55 -18.10 10.87
CA PHE A 71 1.94 -18.57 9.55
C PHE A 71 3.06 -17.69 9.00
N GLN A 72 4.23 -18.28 8.73
CA GLN A 72 5.38 -17.56 8.16
C GLN A 72 5.75 -16.25 8.90
N ARG A 73 5.67 -16.26 10.25
CA ARG A 73 5.91 -15.11 11.15
C ARG A 73 4.84 -14.02 11.11
N ALA A 74 3.66 -14.29 10.56
CA ALA A 74 2.50 -13.41 10.61
C ALA A 74 1.32 -14.11 11.31
N LYS A 75 0.48 -13.34 12.01
CA LYS A 75 -0.78 -13.82 12.62
C LYS A 75 -1.98 -13.67 11.67
N GLU A 76 -1.82 -12.84 10.64
CA GLU A 76 -2.83 -12.52 9.64
C GLU A 76 -2.16 -12.17 8.30
N ILE A 77 -2.87 -12.37 7.20
CA ILE A 77 -2.42 -12.01 5.85
C ILE A 77 -3.59 -11.49 5.03
N HIS A 78 -3.29 -10.71 4.00
CA HIS A 78 -4.27 -10.26 3.01
C HIS A 78 -3.99 -10.96 1.68
N LEU A 79 -5.02 -11.49 1.04
CA LEU A 79 -4.96 -12.06 -0.30
C LEU A 79 -5.74 -11.17 -1.27
N ASN A 80 -5.02 -10.35 -2.01
CA ASN A 80 -5.61 -9.49 -3.03
C ASN A 80 -5.73 -10.23 -4.36
N ALA A 81 -6.90 -10.11 -4.97
CA ALA A 81 -7.14 -10.58 -6.32
C ALA A 81 -6.42 -9.70 -7.37
N GLU A 82 -6.07 -8.46 -7.01
CA GLU A 82 -5.52 -7.41 -7.88
C GLU A 82 -6.35 -7.21 -9.16
N TYR A 83 -7.65 -7.46 -9.07
CA TYR A 83 -8.51 -7.74 -10.23
C TYR A 83 -8.68 -6.55 -11.21
N LYS A 84 -8.53 -5.32 -10.71
CA LYS A 84 -8.59 -4.12 -11.53
C LYS A 84 -7.26 -3.76 -12.19
N ASP A 85 -6.15 -4.28 -11.67
CA ASP A 85 -4.84 -4.11 -12.26
C ASP A 85 -4.65 -5.15 -13.38
N PRO A 86 -4.64 -4.75 -14.66
CA PRO A 86 -4.47 -5.71 -15.75
C PRO A 86 -3.09 -6.39 -15.76
N SER A 87 -2.12 -5.87 -14.99
CA SER A 87 -0.79 -6.49 -14.83
C SER A 87 -0.72 -7.46 -13.65
N LEU A 88 -1.66 -7.33 -12.68
CA LEU A 88 -1.69 -8.02 -11.40
C LEU A 88 -0.45 -7.78 -10.51
N MET A 89 0.47 -6.90 -10.90
CA MET A 89 1.79 -6.74 -10.25
C MET A 89 2.10 -5.31 -9.80
N ARG A 90 1.27 -4.31 -10.12
CA ARG A 90 1.52 -2.89 -9.75
C ARG A 90 1.68 -2.72 -8.26
N ASN A 91 0.79 -3.32 -7.47
CA ASN A 91 0.84 -3.20 -6.02
C ASN A 91 2.17 -3.75 -5.47
N LYS A 92 2.58 -4.95 -5.89
CA LYS A 92 3.88 -5.52 -5.52
C LYS A 92 5.04 -4.63 -5.96
N LEU A 93 5.04 -4.22 -7.23
CA LEU A 93 6.09 -3.36 -7.80
C LEU A 93 6.24 -2.07 -7.00
N SER A 94 5.12 -1.46 -6.61
CA SER A 94 5.09 -0.23 -5.84
C SER A 94 5.62 -0.39 -4.42
N LEU A 95 5.16 -1.43 -3.70
CA LEU A 95 5.61 -1.67 -2.32
C LEU A 95 7.09 -2.05 -2.27
N ASP A 96 7.58 -2.80 -3.25
CA ASP A 96 9.01 -3.11 -3.40
C ASP A 96 9.80 -1.85 -3.79
N PHE A 97 9.25 -0.98 -4.65
CA PHE A 97 9.87 0.31 -5.00
C PHE A 97 10.03 1.21 -3.77
N PHE A 98 9.01 1.35 -2.92
CA PHE A 98 9.14 2.07 -1.64
C PHE A 98 10.25 1.49 -0.75
N SER A 99 10.35 0.16 -0.68
CA SER A 99 11.44 -0.50 0.07
C SER A 99 12.81 -0.10 -0.46
N SER A 100 12.96 0.05 -1.78
CA SER A 100 14.20 0.52 -2.42
C SER A 100 14.56 1.98 -2.11
N LEU A 101 13.62 2.76 -1.57
CA LEU A 101 13.77 4.16 -1.17
C LEU A 101 13.96 4.34 0.35
N ASP A 102 14.21 3.26 1.09
CA ASP A 102 14.28 3.23 2.57
C ASP A 102 12.96 3.67 3.25
N VAL A 103 11.83 3.38 2.61
CA VAL A 103 10.51 3.51 3.22
C VAL A 103 10.10 2.16 3.77
N LEU A 104 9.65 2.13 5.03
CA LEU A 104 9.04 0.92 5.59
C LEU A 104 7.83 0.54 4.74
N SER A 105 7.83 -0.68 4.19
CA SER A 105 6.81 -1.12 3.25
C SER A 105 6.47 -2.60 3.46
N PRO A 106 5.19 -3.00 3.31
CA PRO A 106 4.76 -4.39 3.44
C PRO A 106 5.46 -5.29 2.42
N HIS A 107 5.95 -6.44 2.88
CA HIS A 107 6.39 -7.47 1.95
C HIS A 107 5.18 -8.11 1.25
N SER A 108 5.38 -8.49 0.00
CA SER A 108 4.35 -9.17 -0.78
C SER A 108 4.90 -10.32 -1.63
N GLN A 109 4.09 -11.35 -1.82
CA GLN A 109 4.43 -12.49 -2.68
C GLN A 109 3.20 -12.97 -3.45
N PHE A 110 3.41 -13.40 -4.69
CA PHE A 110 2.34 -14.05 -5.43
C PHE A 110 2.05 -15.43 -4.86
N VAL A 111 0.79 -15.83 -4.90
CA VAL A 111 0.30 -17.15 -4.47
C VAL A 111 -0.76 -17.63 -5.47
N THR A 112 -1.00 -18.94 -5.55
CA THR A 112 -2.21 -19.46 -6.19
C THR A 112 -3.19 -19.93 -5.14
N LEU A 113 -4.48 -19.75 -5.39
CA LEU A 113 -5.54 -20.07 -4.43
C LEU A 113 -6.46 -21.15 -5.00
N LYS A 114 -6.81 -22.13 -4.16
CA LYS A 114 -7.94 -23.02 -4.38
C LYS A 114 -8.89 -22.94 -3.20
N ILE A 115 -10.19 -22.83 -3.45
CA ILE A 115 -11.22 -22.89 -2.41
C ILE A 115 -12.14 -24.08 -2.72
N ASN A 116 -12.25 -25.03 -1.79
CA ASN A 116 -13.06 -26.24 -1.95
C ASN A 116 -12.76 -27.01 -3.26
N GLY A 117 -11.49 -27.07 -3.64
CA GLY A 117 -11.01 -27.72 -4.86
C GLY A 117 -11.14 -26.90 -6.16
N LYS A 118 -11.92 -25.81 -6.15
CA LYS A 118 -12.03 -24.88 -7.28
C LYS A 118 -10.79 -24.00 -7.37
N ASN A 119 -10.23 -23.87 -8.58
CA ASN A 119 -9.14 -22.93 -8.84
C ASN A 119 -9.66 -21.50 -8.77
N GLU A 120 -9.11 -20.70 -7.86
CA GLU A 120 -9.43 -19.29 -7.74
C GLU A 120 -8.39 -18.39 -8.42
N GLY A 121 -7.30 -18.97 -8.93
CA GLY A 121 -6.29 -18.26 -9.71
C GLY A 121 -5.14 -17.68 -8.89
N ILE A 122 -4.45 -16.69 -9.45
CA ILE A 122 -3.30 -16.03 -8.84
C ILE A 122 -3.74 -14.87 -7.92
N TYR A 123 -3.09 -14.70 -6.78
CA TYR A 123 -3.34 -13.65 -5.82
C TYR A 123 -2.02 -13.00 -5.40
N LEU A 124 -2.08 -11.77 -4.92
CA LEU A 124 -0.99 -11.16 -4.18
C LEU A 124 -1.24 -11.33 -2.67
N GLN A 125 -0.39 -12.09 -2.00
CA GLN A 125 -0.34 -12.07 -0.54
C GLN A 125 0.40 -10.82 -0.07
N LEU A 126 -0.23 -10.01 0.75
CA LEU A 126 0.36 -8.86 1.43
C LEU A 126 0.55 -9.16 2.91
N GLU A 127 1.71 -8.76 3.43
CA GLU A 127 2.01 -8.68 4.85
C GLU A 127 1.08 -7.67 5.54
N SER A 128 0.49 -8.03 6.67
CA SER A 128 -0.21 -7.05 7.51
C SER A 128 0.79 -6.13 8.21
N VAL A 129 0.47 -4.84 8.29
CA VAL A 129 1.29 -3.84 8.98
C VAL A 129 0.83 -3.79 10.44
N ASP A 130 1.34 -4.72 11.24
CA ASP A 130 0.98 -4.90 12.64
C ASP A 130 2.23 -4.95 13.54
N GLU A 131 2.08 -5.37 14.80
CA GLU A 131 3.22 -5.51 15.70
C GLU A 131 4.24 -6.57 15.23
N LEU A 132 3.82 -7.56 14.44
CA LEU A 132 4.71 -8.57 13.88
C LEU A 132 5.47 -8.02 12.66
N PHE A 133 4.90 -7.08 11.91
CA PHE A 133 5.62 -6.31 10.88
C PHE A 133 6.82 -5.58 11.49
N LEU A 134 6.64 -4.92 12.63
CA LEU A 134 7.71 -4.23 13.37
C LEU A 134 8.75 -5.22 13.88
N LYS A 135 8.29 -6.25 14.60
CA LYS A 135 9.15 -7.29 15.18
C LYS A 135 9.99 -8.02 14.13
N LYS A 136 9.43 -8.27 12.93
CA LYS A 136 10.15 -8.96 11.85
C LYS A 136 11.35 -8.17 11.34
N ARG A 137 11.28 -6.84 11.42
CA ARG A 137 12.30 -5.89 10.99
C ARG A 137 13.21 -5.42 12.12
N ASN A 138 13.03 -5.95 13.34
CA ASN A 138 13.72 -5.50 14.55
C ASN A 138 13.57 -3.98 14.76
N LEU A 139 12.39 -3.43 14.44
CA LEU A 139 12.06 -2.05 14.75
C LEU A 139 11.68 -1.94 16.23
N ALA A 140 11.77 -0.72 16.76
CA ALA A 140 11.20 -0.41 18.07
C ALA A 140 9.71 -0.77 18.12
N ASP A 141 9.23 -1.05 19.32
CA ASP A 141 7.78 -1.13 19.53
C ASP A 141 7.16 0.24 19.25
N GLY A 142 5.86 0.23 18.94
CA GLY A 142 5.14 1.45 18.68
C GLY A 142 3.67 1.23 18.37
N SER A 143 3.02 2.31 17.99
CA SER A 143 1.60 2.29 17.59
C SER A 143 1.44 2.34 16.08
N ILE A 144 0.44 1.63 15.57
CA ILE A 144 0.11 1.61 14.14
C ILE A 144 -1.34 2.04 13.95
N PHE A 145 -1.53 3.06 13.11
CA PHE A 145 -2.81 3.62 12.71
C PHE A 145 -2.99 3.46 11.19
N TYR A 146 -4.12 2.95 10.72
CA TYR A 146 -4.42 2.82 9.29
C TYR A 146 -5.23 4.01 8.81
N ALA A 147 -4.83 4.63 7.69
CA ALA A 147 -5.66 5.60 6.99
C ALA A 147 -6.74 4.86 6.19
N VAL A 148 -8.00 4.97 6.64
CA VAL A 148 -9.15 4.20 6.12
C VAL A 148 -10.16 5.03 5.32
N ASP A 149 -10.06 6.36 5.40
CA ASP A 149 -10.83 7.28 4.56
C ASP A 149 -10.10 8.63 4.36
N GLY A 150 -10.72 9.54 3.59
CA GLY A 150 -10.15 10.83 3.22
C GLY A 150 -9.98 11.84 4.36
N ASP A 151 -10.49 11.58 5.56
CA ASP A 151 -10.20 12.41 6.73
C ASP A 151 -8.80 12.11 7.32
N ALA A 152 -8.10 11.06 6.89
CA ALA A 152 -6.67 10.88 7.17
C ALA A 152 -5.78 11.82 6.34
N ASN A 153 -6.09 13.12 6.35
CA ASN A 153 -5.54 14.15 5.46
C ASN A 153 -4.54 15.11 6.12
N PHE A 154 -4.15 14.86 7.37
CA PHE A 154 -3.28 15.74 8.17
C PHE A 154 -3.83 17.17 8.36
N SER A 155 -5.15 17.37 8.25
CA SER A 155 -5.84 18.66 8.39
C SER A 155 -6.76 18.68 9.62
N LEU A 156 -7.12 19.88 10.06
CA LEU A 156 -8.21 20.11 11.04
C LEU A 156 -9.60 19.98 10.40
N MET A 157 -9.68 20.01 9.07
CA MET A 157 -10.92 20.03 8.30
C MET A 157 -11.19 18.66 7.66
N SER A 158 -12.45 18.25 7.64
CA SER A 158 -12.91 17.16 6.80
C SER A 158 -13.09 17.66 5.36
N ASP A 159 -12.48 16.95 4.42
CA ASP A 159 -12.62 17.29 2.99
C ASP A 159 -13.99 16.89 2.44
N LEU A 160 -14.62 15.86 3.01
CA LEU A 160 -15.95 15.42 2.61
C LEU A 160 -17.03 16.39 3.13
N ASP A 161 -16.99 16.71 4.42
CA ASP A 161 -18.02 17.52 5.09
C ASP A 161 -17.81 19.03 4.94
N LYS A 162 -16.63 19.45 4.47
CA LYS A 162 -16.23 20.88 4.37
C LYS A 162 -16.37 21.66 5.68
N LYS A 163 -16.15 20.99 6.81
CA LYS A 163 -16.24 21.53 8.17
C LYS A 163 -15.09 21.00 9.05
N PRO A 164 -14.82 21.59 10.22
CA PRO A 164 -13.85 21.04 11.17
C PRO A 164 -14.22 19.59 11.54
N LYS A 165 -13.23 18.72 11.67
CA LYS A 165 -13.47 17.34 12.07
C LYS A 165 -14.04 17.27 13.48
N THR A 166 -14.85 16.24 13.74
CA THR A 166 -15.38 15.97 15.08
C THR A 166 -14.28 15.52 16.05
N THR A 167 -13.34 14.72 15.57
CA THR A 167 -12.07 14.38 16.24
C THR A 167 -10.93 14.46 15.21
N LEU A 168 -9.71 14.78 15.67
CA LEU A 168 -8.55 14.78 14.77
C LEU A 168 -8.12 13.37 14.34
N LEU A 169 -8.66 12.33 14.98
CA LEU A 169 -8.47 10.93 14.61
C LEU A 169 -9.42 10.44 13.50
N SER A 170 -10.38 11.27 13.05
CA SER A 170 -11.26 10.90 11.94
C SER A 170 -10.42 10.47 10.72
N GLY A 171 -10.77 9.33 10.13
CA GLY A 171 -10.06 8.69 9.03
C GLY A 171 -8.95 7.72 9.43
N TYR A 172 -8.66 7.57 10.73
CA TYR A 172 -7.71 6.58 11.23
C TYR A 172 -8.41 5.42 11.96
N GLU A 173 -7.94 4.20 11.72
CA GLU A 173 -8.29 2.99 12.46
C GLU A 173 -7.10 2.50 13.29
N ASP A 174 -7.36 2.14 14.55
CA ASP A 174 -6.35 1.63 15.47
C ASP A 174 -6.02 0.17 15.14
N LYS A 175 -4.89 -0.08 14.46
CA LYS A 175 -4.47 -1.44 14.12
C LYS A 175 -3.75 -2.12 15.28
N ALA A 176 -2.82 -1.41 15.90
CA ALA A 176 -2.02 -1.88 17.03
C ALA A 176 -1.57 -0.66 17.83
N VAL A 177 -2.47 -0.09 18.62
CA VAL A 177 -2.25 1.18 19.34
C VAL A 177 -2.04 0.93 20.84
N ARG A 178 -1.11 1.66 21.44
CA ARG A 178 -0.83 1.68 22.88
C ARG A 178 -1.58 2.84 23.50
N GLU A 179 -2.06 2.62 24.73
CA GLU A 179 -2.82 3.61 25.49
C GLU A 179 -2.12 4.98 25.52
N GLY A 180 -2.84 6.01 25.06
CA GLY A 180 -2.39 7.40 25.05
C GLY A 180 -1.59 7.83 23.81
N ASP A 181 -1.35 6.94 22.85
CA ASP A 181 -0.70 7.31 21.60
C ASP A 181 -1.65 7.99 20.60
N GLU A 182 -2.95 7.77 20.74
CA GLU A 182 -3.98 8.51 20.01
C GLU A 182 -3.83 10.02 20.26
N GLU A 183 -3.64 10.42 21.52
CA GLU A 183 -3.41 11.83 21.91
C GLU A 183 -2.14 12.41 21.25
N LYS A 184 -1.11 11.59 21.02
CA LYS A 184 0.11 12.03 20.32
C LYS A 184 -0.17 12.29 18.85
N LEU A 185 -1.01 11.47 18.20
CA LEU A 185 -1.43 11.71 16.82
C LEU A 185 -2.31 12.97 16.73
N GLU A 186 -3.29 13.14 17.62
CA GLU A 186 -4.11 14.36 17.67
C GLU A 186 -3.25 15.60 17.88
N LYS A 187 -2.32 15.56 18.83
CA LYS A 187 -1.38 16.66 19.09
C LYS A 187 -0.49 16.94 17.88
N PHE A 188 -0.01 15.92 17.19
CA PHE A 188 0.77 16.08 15.96
C PHE A 188 -0.04 16.79 14.88
N ILE A 189 -1.26 16.33 14.60
CA ILE A 189 -2.16 16.94 13.60
C ILE A 189 -2.51 18.37 14.01
N PHE A 190 -2.84 18.61 15.28
CA PHE A 190 -3.16 19.95 15.77
C PHE A 190 -1.99 20.91 15.56
N ASN A 191 -0.82 20.56 16.08
CA ASN A 191 0.38 21.39 16.01
C ASN A 191 0.84 21.66 14.57
N LEU A 192 0.78 20.64 13.71
CA LEU A 192 1.04 20.78 12.27
C LEU A 192 0.19 21.89 11.64
N ASN A 193 -1.05 22.09 12.10
CA ASN A 193 -1.98 23.04 11.52
C ASN A 193 -1.96 24.41 12.23
N THR A 194 -1.48 24.50 13.47
CA THR A 194 -1.53 25.74 14.27
C THR A 194 -0.19 26.43 14.47
N TRP A 195 0.94 25.71 14.37
CA TRP A 195 2.26 26.33 14.44
C TRP A 195 2.46 27.37 13.35
N THR A 196 3.10 28.48 13.72
CA THR A 196 3.71 29.40 12.75
C THR A 196 4.78 28.68 11.91
N ASN A 197 5.21 29.28 10.79
CA ASN A 197 6.25 28.67 9.96
C ASN A 197 7.56 28.45 10.71
N THR A 198 7.93 29.39 11.59
CA THR A 198 9.13 29.29 12.43
C THR A 198 9.03 28.17 13.45
N GLU A 199 7.90 28.05 14.16
CA GLU A 199 7.69 26.97 15.12
C GLU A 199 7.67 25.60 14.43
N PHE A 200 7.05 25.52 13.25
CA PHE A 200 7.01 24.29 12.47
C PHE A 200 8.42 23.83 12.06
N GLU A 201 9.24 24.72 11.49
CA GLU A 201 10.63 24.40 11.11
C GLU A 201 11.46 23.92 12.31
N GLN A 202 11.27 24.51 13.49
CA GLN A 202 12.01 24.15 14.71
C GLN A 202 11.55 22.85 15.37
N ASN A 203 10.31 22.43 15.14
CA ASN A 203 9.69 21.34 15.92
C ASN A 203 9.31 20.11 15.10
N ILE A 204 9.08 20.21 13.78
CA ILE A 204 8.53 19.10 12.99
C ILE A 204 9.35 17.82 13.09
N GLU A 205 10.68 17.91 13.11
CA GLU A 205 11.55 16.73 13.20
C GLU A 205 11.49 16.02 14.57
N LYS A 206 10.89 16.64 15.59
CA LYS A 206 10.62 15.97 16.88
C LYS A 206 9.43 15.02 16.80
N TYR A 207 8.52 15.25 15.85
CA TYR A 207 7.26 14.52 15.71
C TYR A 207 7.24 13.61 14.47
N LEU A 208 8.01 13.95 13.44
CA LEU A 208 8.02 13.23 12.17
C LEU A 208 9.45 12.89 11.77
N ASN A 209 9.66 11.67 11.30
CA ASN A 209 10.88 11.35 10.55
C ASN A 209 10.77 11.98 9.16
N VAL A 210 11.19 13.24 9.03
CA VAL A 210 11.05 14.02 7.79
C VAL A 210 11.78 13.36 6.62
N ASP A 211 12.96 12.77 6.82
CA ASP A 211 13.70 12.16 5.73
C ASP A 211 12.99 10.93 5.15
N ARG A 212 12.33 10.12 5.99
CA ARG A 212 11.49 9.00 5.54
C ARG A 212 10.18 9.45 4.94
N TYR A 213 9.55 10.50 5.48
CA TYR A 213 8.39 11.13 4.84
C TYR A 213 8.73 11.61 3.43
N LEU A 214 9.88 12.27 3.25
CA LEU A 214 10.29 12.74 1.93
C LEU A 214 10.61 11.58 0.97
N SER A 215 11.19 10.48 1.45
CA SER A 215 11.36 9.26 0.64
C SER A 215 10.00 8.66 0.22
N TRP A 216 9.02 8.64 1.13
CA TRP A 216 7.66 8.24 0.82
C TRP A 216 7.00 9.17 -0.20
N LEU A 217 7.14 10.48 -0.03
CA LEU A 217 6.61 11.47 -0.96
C LEU A 217 7.22 11.28 -2.36
N VAL A 218 8.53 11.09 -2.47
CA VAL A 218 9.19 10.78 -3.74
C VAL A 218 8.61 9.52 -4.38
N GLY A 219 8.41 8.45 -3.60
CA GLY A 219 7.79 7.21 -4.06
C GLY A 219 6.40 7.43 -4.65
N ILE A 220 5.52 8.13 -3.93
CA ILE A 220 4.17 8.45 -4.41
C ILE A 220 4.22 9.26 -5.70
N ILE A 221 5.07 10.28 -5.76
CA ILE A 221 5.17 11.16 -6.92
C ILE A 221 5.66 10.40 -8.14
N CYS A 222 6.64 9.50 -8.00
CA CYS A 222 7.09 8.64 -9.09
C CYS A 222 5.97 7.74 -9.63
N MET A 223 5.19 7.12 -8.75
CA MET A 223 4.20 6.09 -9.13
C MET A 223 2.79 6.64 -9.39
N GLN A 224 2.54 7.90 -9.02
CA GLN A 224 1.29 8.62 -9.14
C GLN A 224 0.09 8.01 -8.39
N ASN A 225 0.26 7.45 -7.19
CA ASN A 225 -0.91 7.09 -6.39
C ASN A 225 -1.64 8.39 -5.95
N TYR A 226 -2.74 8.72 -6.62
CA TYR A 226 -3.46 9.98 -6.41
C TYR A 226 -4.14 10.05 -5.04
N ASP A 227 -4.74 8.94 -4.59
CA ASP A 227 -5.39 8.86 -3.28
C ASP A 227 -4.37 8.67 -2.14
N GLY A 228 -3.13 8.29 -2.47
CA GLY A 228 -2.04 7.99 -1.54
C GLY A 228 -1.64 9.09 -0.57
N PHE A 229 -2.08 10.34 -0.78
CA PHE A 229 -1.71 11.46 0.09
C PHE A 229 -2.61 11.61 1.32
N VAL A 230 -3.82 11.07 1.27
CA VAL A 230 -4.85 11.17 2.33
C VAL A 230 -5.53 9.83 2.62
N HIS A 231 -5.09 8.76 1.95
CA HIS A 231 -5.51 7.38 2.10
C HIS A 231 -4.30 6.48 1.78
N ASN A 232 -4.43 5.16 1.86
CA ASN A 232 -3.46 4.21 1.31
C ASN A 232 -2.10 4.28 2.03
N TYR A 233 -2.14 4.58 3.33
CA TYR A 233 -0.96 4.51 4.18
C TYR A 233 -1.33 4.10 5.61
N ALA A 234 -0.34 3.64 6.36
CA ALA A 234 -0.39 3.51 7.80
C ALA A 234 0.62 4.49 8.43
N LEU A 235 0.33 4.95 9.64
CA LEU A 235 1.25 5.68 10.49
C LEU A 235 1.85 4.74 11.51
N TYR A 236 3.17 4.73 11.60
CA TYR A 236 3.91 4.07 12.66
C TYR A 236 4.49 5.13 13.59
N LEU A 237 4.05 5.14 14.85
CA LEU A 237 4.67 5.94 15.91
C LEU A 237 5.77 5.12 16.58
N ASN A 238 7.03 5.45 16.28
CA ASN A 238 8.20 4.79 16.83
C ASN A 238 8.45 5.24 18.27
N HIS A 239 8.36 4.34 19.27
CA HIS A 239 8.49 4.71 20.69
C HIS A 239 9.91 5.05 21.14
N GLU A 240 10.93 4.58 20.42
CA GLU A 240 12.31 4.91 20.74
C GLU A 240 12.62 6.36 20.34
N SER A 241 12.17 6.78 19.17
CA SER A 241 12.42 8.13 18.66
C SER A 241 11.33 9.16 19.00
N GLY A 242 10.12 8.69 19.33
CA GLY A 242 8.93 9.53 19.51
C GLY A 242 8.38 10.11 18.20
N ARG A 243 8.75 9.56 17.03
CA ARG A 243 8.44 10.12 15.71
C ARG A 243 7.51 9.22 14.91
N PHE A 244 6.65 9.85 14.12
CA PHE A 244 5.83 9.20 13.10
C PHE A 244 6.63 8.90 11.83
N GLU A 245 6.29 7.78 11.20
CA GLU A 245 6.75 7.34 9.89
C GLU A 245 5.53 6.85 9.08
N LEU A 246 5.56 7.05 7.76
CA LEU A 246 4.49 6.56 6.87
C LEU A 246 4.89 5.23 6.24
N ILE A 247 3.91 4.33 6.13
CA ILE A 247 4.03 3.02 5.52
C ILE A 247 2.98 2.93 4.41
N PRO A 248 3.33 2.67 3.14
CA PRO A 248 2.39 2.61 2.04
C PRO A 248 1.50 1.36 2.11
N TRP A 249 0.28 1.48 1.61
CA TRP A 249 -0.69 0.39 1.50
C TRP A 249 -1.56 0.57 0.25
N ASP A 250 -1.98 -0.49 -0.44
CA ASP A 250 -2.90 -0.42 -1.60
C ASP A 250 -2.40 0.47 -2.77
N TYR A 251 -1.33 0.02 -3.45
CA TYR A 251 -0.67 0.75 -4.54
C TYR A 251 -0.85 0.09 -5.92
N ASP A 252 -2.02 -0.47 -6.20
CA ASP A 252 -2.37 -1.02 -7.52
C ASP A 252 -2.71 0.08 -8.55
N ALA A 253 -3.32 1.18 -8.12
CA ALA A 253 -3.63 2.36 -8.93
C ALA A 253 -2.40 3.26 -9.15
N THR A 254 -1.42 2.73 -9.88
CA THR A 254 -0.11 3.34 -10.10
C THR A 254 0.45 3.01 -11.49
N TRP A 255 1.65 3.48 -11.80
CA TRP A 255 2.38 3.12 -13.03
C TRP A 255 1.54 3.31 -14.30
N GLY A 256 0.92 4.50 -14.39
CA GLY A 256 0.10 4.92 -15.51
C GLY A 256 -1.34 4.40 -15.51
N ARG A 257 -1.86 3.81 -14.41
CA ARG A 257 -3.27 3.43 -14.30
C ARG A 257 -3.98 3.94 -13.05
N ASP A 258 -5.21 4.40 -13.22
CA ASP A 258 -6.07 4.87 -12.13
C ASP A 258 -6.77 3.72 -11.38
N VAL A 259 -7.55 4.07 -10.35
CA VAL A 259 -8.35 3.14 -9.54
C VAL A 259 -9.42 2.36 -10.33
N ASN A 260 -9.63 2.67 -11.60
CA ASN A 260 -10.53 1.98 -12.51
C ASN A 260 -9.76 1.21 -13.61
N GLY A 261 -8.43 1.18 -13.55
CA GLY A 261 -7.56 0.56 -14.55
C GLY A 261 -7.41 1.39 -15.84
N LYS A 262 -7.90 2.64 -15.87
CA LYS A 262 -7.77 3.54 -17.04
C LYS A 262 -6.41 4.21 -17.07
N VAL A 263 -5.99 4.68 -18.24
CA VAL A 263 -4.69 5.34 -18.44
C VAL A 263 -4.62 6.65 -17.64
N MET A 264 -3.51 6.85 -16.96
CA MET A 264 -3.08 8.10 -16.35
C MET A 264 -1.86 8.63 -17.09
N GLU A 265 -1.94 9.89 -17.53
CA GLU A 265 -0.81 10.59 -18.14
C GLU A 265 0.24 10.99 -17.08
N GLY A 266 1.44 11.30 -17.55
CA GLY A 266 2.60 11.61 -16.73
C GLY A 266 2.44 12.86 -15.86
N ASP A 267 1.38 13.66 -16.01
CA ASP A 267 1.07 14.86 -15.24
C ASP A 267 -0.08 14.70 -14.22
N TYR A 268 -0.73 13.53 -14.16
CA TYR A 268 -1.89 13.23 -13.32
C TYR A 268 -1.74 13.63 -11.83
N VAL A 269 -0.52 13.51 -11.29
CA VAL A 269 -0.16 14.01 -9.95
C VAL A 269 0.93 15.08 -10.08
N ARG A 270 0.70 16.28 -9.53
CA ARG A 270 1.72 17.36 -9.56
C ARG A 270 2.98 17.00 -8.76
N ALA A 271 4.15 17.50 -9.16
CA ALA A 271 5.44 17.17 -8.53
C ALA A 271 5.56 17.60 -7.06
N GLN A 272 4.73 18.53 -6.58
CA GLN A 272 4.67 18.94 -5.18
C GLN A 272 3.86 17.99 -4.29
N GLY A 273 3.02 17.14 -4.88
CA GLY A 273 2.07 16.31 -4.14
C GLY A 273 0.93 17.09 -3.48
N PHE A 274 0.21 16.41 -2.61
CA PHE A 274 -0.98 16.91 -1.91
C PHE A 274 -0.86 16.72 -0.39
N ASN A 275 -1.94 17.04 0.32
CA ASN A 275 -2.10 17.12 1.78
C ASN A 275 -1.40 18.32 2.46
N THR A 276 -1.89 18.64 3.67
CA THR A 276 -1.41 19.79 4.45
C THR A 276 0.03 19.60 4.94
N LEU A 277 0.39 18.38 5.35
CA LEU A 277 1.74 18.07 5.85
C LEU A 277 2.81 18.34 4.78
N THR A 278 2.60 17.86 3.56
CA THR A 278 3.48 18.10 2.41
C THR A 278 3.61 19.60 2.14
N ALA A 279 2.50 20.34 2.13
CA ALA A 279 2.53 21.78 1.88
C ALA A 279 3.36 22.52 2.95
N ARG A 280 3.18 22.18 4.24
CA ARG A 280 3.94 22.76 5.36
C ARG A 280 5.43 22.41 5.28
N LEU A 281 5.76 21.16 4.97
CA LEU A 281 7.14 20.70 4.80
C LEU A 281 7.84 21.43 3.65
N LEU A 282 7.21 21.50 2.47
CA LEU A 282 7.82 22.12 1.29
C LEU A 282 7.85 23.65 1.35
N ALA A 283 7.12 24.28 2.27
CA ALA A 283 7.26 25.70 2.58
C ALA A 283 8.57 26.03 3.33
N VAL A 284 9.20 25.03 3.96
CA VAL A 284 10.49 25.18 4.64
C VAL A 284 11.63 24.95 3.64
N ASN A 285 12.42 25.99 3.37
CA ASN A 285 13.47 25.97 2.34
C ASN A 285 14.49 24.83 2.50
N SER A 286 14.89 24.52 3.74
CA SER A 286 15.83 23.43 4.02
C SER A 286 15.24 22.05 3.67
N ILE A 287 13.98 21.81 4.04
CA ILE A 287 13.24 20.58 3.74
C ILE A 287 12.98 20.43 2.24
N LYS A 288 12.54 21.51 1.59
CA LYS A 288 12.33 21.55 0.14
C LYS A 288 13.60 21.20 -0.65
N LYS A 289 14.77 21.69 -0.24
CA LYS A 289 16.06 21.30 -0.84
C LYS A 289 16.34 19.81 -0.69
N ARG A 290 16.07 19.22 0.48
CA ARG A 290 16.19 17.76 0.70
C ARG A 290 15.24 16.97 -0.21
N TYR A 291 14.01 17.45 -0.38
CA TYR A 291 13.04 16.83 -1.29
C TYR A 291 13.55 16.80 -2.73
N ILE A 292 14.00 17.95 -3.25
CA ILE A 292 14.54 18.07 -4.62
C ILE A 292 15.77 17.16 -4.80
N GLN A 293 16.66 17.12 -3.81
CA GLN A 293 17.83 16.23 -3.84
C GLN A 293 17.44 14.76 -3.87
N LYS A 294 16.52 14.31 -3.00
CA LYS A 294 16.02 12.93 -2.99
C LYS A 294 15.34 12.57 -4.31
N MET A 295 14.48 13.46 -4.83
CA MET A 295 13.81 13.25 -6.12
C MET A 295 14.82 13.11 -7.25
N ASN A 296 15.79 14.02 -7.37
CA ASN A 296 16.85 13.93 -8.38
C ASN A 296 17.68 12.65 -8.25
N ASN A 297 17.98 12.21 -7.03
CA ASN A 297 18.67 10.95 -6.82
C ASN A 297 17.86 9.76 -7.35
N VAL A 298 16.56 9.70 -7.03
CA VAL A 298 15.69 8.60 -7.46
C VAL A 298 15.50 8.58 -8.98
N LEU A 299 15.31 9.74 -9.62
CA LEU A 299 15.17 9.85 -11.08
C LEU A 299 16.44 9.48 -11.87
N ASN A 300 17.60 9.42 -11.22
CA ASN A 300 18.87 9.02 -11.85
C ASN A 300 19.31 7.62 -11.42
N ASN A 301 18.57 6.94 -10.55
CA ASN A 301 18.89 5.61 -10.04
C ASN A 301 17.66 4.69 -10.13
N GLN A 302 16.83 4.64 -9.08
CA GLN A 302 15.74 3.66 -8.97
C GLN A 302 14.61 3.89 -9.98
N PHE A 303 14.27 5.12 -10.34
CA PHE A 303 13.17 5.42 -11.27
C PHE A 303 13.67 5.64 -12.70
N THR A 304 14.49 4.71 -13.19
CA THR A 304 15.04 4.71 -14.55
C THR A 304 14.55 3.48 -15.31
N ILE A 305 14.55 3.53 -16.64
CA ILE A 305 14.18 2.37 -17.47
C ILE A 305 15.17 1.24 -17.20
N GLU A 306 16.47 1.56 -17.10
CA GLU A 306 17.55 0.61 -16.87
C GLU A 306 17.39 -0.16 -15.56
N TYR A 307 16.94 0.51 -14.49
CA TYR A 307 16.67 -0.13 -13.21
C TYR A 307 15.35 -0.90 -13.19
N MET A 308 14.27 -0.30 -13.71
CA MET A 308 12.91 -0.85 -13.56
C MET A 308 12.58 -1.95 -14.57
N GLN A 309 13.11 -1.88 -15.81
CA GLN A 309 12.84 -2.88 -16.85
C GLN A 309 13.12 -4.32 -16.42
N PRO A 310 14.31 -4.68 -15.89
CA PRO A 310 14.55 -6.06 -15.48
C PRO A 310 13.59 -6.51 -14.36
N ILE A 311 13.20 -5.62 -13.44
CA ILE A 311 12.27 -5.93 -12.35
C ILE A 311 10.86 -6.21 -12.90
N ILE A 312 10.37 -5.31 -13.76
CA ILE A 312 9.04 -5.39 -14.39
C ILE A 312 8.92 -6.68 -15.20
N TYR A 313 9.86 -6.97 -16.10
CA TYR A 313 9.82 -8.18 -16.91
C TYR A 313 10.02 -9.44 -16.08
N GLN A 314 10.89 -9.42 -15.06
CA GLN A 314 11.06 -10.58 -14.17
C GLN A 314 9.76 -10.92 -13.41
N LEU A 315 9.04 -9.92 -12.89
CA LEU A 315 7.75 -10.13 -12.23
C LEU A 315 6.70 -10.65 -13.23
N HIS A 316 6.63 -10.06 -14.42
CA HIS A 316 5.69 -10.44 -15.47
C HIS A 316 5.90 -11.88 -15.93
N GLU A 317 7.14 -12.25 -16.28
CA GLU A 317 7.51 -13.61 -16.67
C GLU A 317 7.25 -14.62 -15.55
N TYR A 318 7.46 -14.21 -14.30
CA TYR A 318 7.23 -15.06 -13.14
C TYR A 318 5.76 -15.46 -12.97
N ILE A 319 4.83 -14.53 -13.22
CA ILE A 319 3.40 -14.76 -13.03
C ILE A 319 2.67 -15.26 -14.28
N ALA A 320 3.20 -14.99 -15.49
CA ALA A 320 2.52 -15.31 -16.75
C ALA A 320 2.00 -16.76 -16.85
N PRO A 321 2.77 -17.82 -16.47
CA PRO A 321 2.28 -19.21 -16.53
C PRO A 321 1.07 -19.49 -15.63
N TYR A 322 0.86 -18.68 -14.58
CA TYR A 322 -0.22 -18.81 -13.62
C TYR A 322 -1.42 -17.95 -14.01
N VAL A 323 -1.18 -16.77 -14.59
CA VAL A 323 -2.23 -15.91 -15.19
C VAL A 323 -2.96 -16.66 -16.30
N LEU A 324 -2.24 -17.40 -17.16
CA LEU A 324 -2.83 -18.24 -18.21
C LEU A 324 -3.79 -19.32 -17.67
N LYS A 325 -3.60 -19.74 -16.40
CA LYS A 325 -4.43 -20.76 -15.74
C LYS A 325 -5.51 -20.16 -14.85
N ASP A 326 -5.56 -18.84 -14.73
CA ASP A 326 -6.51 -18.14 -13.88
C ASP A 326 -7.87 -18.00 -14.59
N PRO A 327 -8.95 -18.55 -14.00
CA PRO A 327 -10.25 -18.57 -14.67
C PRO A 327 -10.92 -17.19 -14.80
N TYR A 328 -10.41 -16.16 -14.12
CA TYR A 328 -11.04 -14.84 -14.04
C TYR A 328 -10.39 -13.77 -14.92
N VAL A 329 -9.14 -13.97 -15.33
CA VAL A 329 -8.36 -12.95 -16.07
C VAL A 329 -7.87 -13.43 -17.44
N LYS A 330 -8.12 -14.70 -17.79
CA LYS A 330 -7.76 -15.29 -19.09
C LYS A 330 -8.31 -14.55 -20.31
N ASP A 331 -9.42 -13.82 -20.16
CA ASP A 331 -10.05 -13.10 -21.27
C ASP A 331 -9.34 -11.74 -21.56
N ASN A 332 -8.44 -11.29 -20.67
CA ASN A 332 -7.69 -10.03 -20.78
C ASN A 332 -6.19 -10.25 -21.01
N LEU A 333 -5.78 -11.41 -21.50
CA LEU A 333 -4.36 -11.76 -21.66
C LEU A 333 -3.61 -10.80 -22.59
N GLU A 334 -4.26 -10.32 -23.66
CA GLU A 334 -3.63 -9.35 -24.56
C GLU A 334 -3.21 -8.09 -23.82
N GLN A 335 -4.07 -7.56 -22.93
CA GLN A 335 -3.74 -6.40 -22.12
C GLN A 335 -2.60 -6.72 -21.16
N PHE A 336 -2.68 -7.86 -20.46
CA PHE A 336 -1.64 -8.32 -19.53
C PHE A 336 -0.24 -8.36 -20.18
N TYR A 337 -0.11 -8.84 -21.41
CA TYR A 337 1.18 -8.89 -22.12
C TYR A 337 1.71 -7.52 -22.56
N LYS A 338 0.86 -6.50 -22.69
CA LYS A 338 1.26 -5.12 -23.02
C LYS A 338 1.67 -4.28 -21.81
N GLU A 339 1.34 -4.72 -20.59
CA GLU A 339 1.59 -3.94 -19.38
C GLU A 339 3.07 -3.61 -19.10
N PRO A 340 4.05 -4.52 -19.33
CA PRO A 340 5.46 -4.18 -19.13
C PRO A 340 5.91 -2.96 -19.95
N GLU A 341 5.63 -2.95 -21.26
CA GLU A 341 5.99 -1.84 -22.14
C GLU A 341 5.23 -0.56 -21.80
N PHE A 342 3.96 -0.69 -21.39
CA PHE A 342 3.16 0.43 -20.89
C PHE A 342 3.80 1.09 -19.66
N MET A 343 4.23 0.30 -18.66
CA MET A 343 4.88 0.84 -17.46
C MET A 343 6.21 1.53 -17.77
N LEU A 344 7.01 1.01 -18.72
CA LEU A 344 8.26 1.65 -19.15
C LEU A 344 8.01 2.97 -19.88
N SER A 345 6.97 3.01 -20.71
CA SER A 345 6.54 4.23 -21.38
C SER A 345 6.10 5.29 -20.37
N PHE A 346 5.32 4.87 -19.37
CA PHE A 346 4.93 5.72 -18.23
C PHE A 346 6.15 6.27 -17.48
N ILE A 347 7.15 5.44 -17.14
CA ILE A 347 8.37 5.88 -16.42
C ILE A 347 9.08 6.99 -17.20
N LYS A 348 9.19 6.85 -18.53
CA LYS A 348 9.80 7.86 -19.40
C LYS A 348 9.05 9.19 -19.36
N GLU A 349 7.73 9.14 -19.56
CA GLU A 349 6.86 10.32 -19.58
C GLU A 349 6.86 11.01 -18.22
N ARG A 350 6.69 10.24 -17.15
CA ARG A 350 6.66 10.73 -15.77
C ARG A 350 7.98 11.37 -15.37
N THR A 351 9.11 10.78 -15.77
CA THR A 351 10.44 11.37 -15.54
C THR A 351 10.58 12.72 -16.21
N ALA A 352 10.12 12.85 -17.47
CA ALA A 352 10.16 14.13 -18.18
C ALA A 352 9.29 15.19 -17.49
N TYR A 353 8.07 14.83 -17.08
CA TYR A 353 7.19 15.72 -16.32
C TYR A 353 7.82 16.20 -15.02
N ILE A 354 8.34 15.28 -14.20
CA ILE A 354 8.92 15.64 -12.90
C ILE A 354 10.15 16.54 -13.09
N LYS A 355 11.05 16.22 -14.03
CA LYS A 355 12.24 17.07 -14.30
C LYS A 355 11.86 18.50 -14.70
N ASN A 356 10.83 18.66 -15.53
CA ASN A 356 10.37 19.98 -15.97
C ASN A 356 9.72 20.80 -14.83
N ASN A 357 9.09 20.13 -13.86
CA ASN A 357 8.36 20.79 -12.77
C ASN A 357 9.16 20.88 -11.45
N LEU A 358 10.31 20.21 -11.34
CA LEU A 358 11.23 20.39 -10.22
C LEU A 358 11.94 21.75 -10.26
N LEU A 359 12.12 22.32 -11.46
CA LEU A 359 12.77 23.61 -11.67
C LEU A 359 11.91 24.79 -11.21
N THR A 360 10.60 24.59 -11.16
CA THR A 360 9.61 25.58 -10.73
C THR A 360 9.23 25.45 -9.25
N LEU A 361 9.77 24.43 -8.59
CA LEU A 361 9.38 24.03 -7.24
C LEU A 361 9.87 25.01 -6.20
#